data_AF-A0A183ERW9-F1
#
_entry.id   AF-A0A183ERW9-F1
#
_cell.length_a   1.000
_cell.length_b   1.000
_cell.length_c   1.000
_cell.angle_alpha   90.00
_cell.angle_beta   90.00
_cell.angle_gamma   90.00
#
_symmetry.space_group_name_H-M   'P 1'
#
loop_
_entity.id
_entity.type
_entity.pdbx_description
1 polymer ?
#
loop_
_entity_poly.entity_id
_entity_poly.type
_entity_poly.pdbx_seq_one_letter_code
_entity_poly.pdbx_strand_id
1 'polypeptide(L)'
;MVQFHALGLLYHIRSGDRLAVNKLVQKWSKSSLRSPFATCYLIRLAAKLIEEDEAGAESPLFQFIESCLRHKCEMVIYEAASAIVRLPNITSSELSPAISVLQLFCSSPKPSLRFAAVRTLNKVSMKHPQAITSCNVDLEQLITDQNRSIATLAITTLLKTGAESSVERLMKQISTFVNEISDEFKVVVIEAIRSLCARYPRKHA
;
A
#
# COMPACT_ATOMS: atom_id res chain seq x y z
N MET A 1 10.91 5.91 -21.56
CA MET A 1 11.59 7.14 -21.14
C MET A 1 11.07 8.38 -21.87
N VAL A 2 11.02 8.40 -23.21
CA VAL A 2 10.57 9.59 -23.98
C VAL A 2 9.19 10.12 -23.55
N GLN A 3 8.18 9.25 -23.46
CA GLN A 3 6.82 9.65 -23.03
C GLN A 3 6.78 10.21 -21.59
N PHE A 4 7.61 9.68 -20.69
CA PHE A 4 7.70 10.16 -19.31
C PHE A 4 8.29 11.57 -19.26
N HIS A 5 9.41 11.80 -19.93
CA HIS A 5 10.02 13.14 -19.98
C HIS A 5 9.14 14.16 -20.69
N ALA A 6 8.46 13.76 -21.78
CA ALA A 6 7.51 14.63 -22.47
C ALA A 6 6.33 15.02 -21.56
N LEU A 7 5.77 14.07 -20.81
CA LEU A 7 4.70 14.34 -19.85
C LEU A 7 5.18 15.24 -18.70
N GLY A 8 6.40 15.00 -18.19
CA GLY A 8 7.05 15.84 -17.19
C GLY A 8 7.21 17.30 -17.66
N LEU A 9 7.74 17.51 -18.86
CA LEU A 9 7.88 18.83 -19.45
C LEU A 9 6.53 19.52 -19.64
N LEU A 10 5.53 18.81 -20.18
CA LEU A 10 4.17 19.35 -20.35
C LEU A 10 3.54 19.75 -19.02
N TYR A 11 3.78 18.98 -17.96
CA TYR A 11 3.34 19.33 -16.61
C TYR A 11 4.03 20.61 -16.13
N HIS A 12 5.37 20.72 -16.25
CA HIS A 12 6.09 21.90 -15.80
C HIS A 12 5.62 23.19 -16.49
N ILE A 13 5.42 23.15 -17.81
CA ILE A 13 4.91 24.29 -18.59
C ILE A 13 3.52 24.72 -18.12
N ARG A 14 2.68 23.76 -17.70
CA ARG A 14 1.29 24.00 -17.30
C ARG A 14 1.08 24.09 -15.80
N SER A 15 2.14 23.93 -15.00
CA SER A 15 2.03 23.76 -13.54
C SER A 15 1.39 24.96 -12.83
N GLY A 16 1.48 26.17 -13.41
CA GLY A 16 0.81 27.36 -12.92
C GLY A 16 -0.68 27.48 -13.26
N ASP A 17 -1.22 26.63 -14.14
CA ASP A 17 -2.62 26.60 -14.54
C ASP A 17 -3.25 25.23 -14.23
N ARG A 18 -4.04 25.20 -13.15
CA ARG A 18 -4.72 23.98 -12.68
C ARG A 18 -5.65 23.39 -13.74
N LEU A 19 -6.40 24.21 -14.49
CA LEU A 19 -7.31 23.72 -15.51
C LEU A 19 -6.55 23.09 -16.67
N ALA A 20 -5.41 23.66 -17.04
CA ALA A 20 -4.53 23.08 -18.05
C ALA A 20 -3.94 21.73 -17.60
N VAL A 21 -3.58 21.60 -16.31
CA VAL A 21 -3.13 20.31 -15.73
C VAL A 21 -4.27 19.29 -15.72
N ASN A 22 -5.48 19.68 -15.29
CA ASN A 22 -6.63 18.78 -15.27
C ASN A 22 -6.97 18.27 -16.68
N LYS A 23 -7.02 19.17 -17.68
CA LYS A 23 -7.20 18.79 -19.10
C LYS A 23 -6.09 17.87 -19.62
N LEU A 24 -4.84 18.12 -19.23
CA LEU A 24 -3.72 17.24 -19.58
C LEU A 24 -3.95 15.83 -19.03
N VAL A 25 -4.28 15.71 -17.74
CA VAL A 25 -4.47 14.41 -17.08
C VAL A 25 -5.67 13.68 -17.68
N GLN A 26 -6.81 14.35 -17.85
CA GLN A 26 -8.01 13.76 -18.46
C GLN A 26 -7.79 13.30 -19.91
N LYS A 27 -6.96 14.02 -20.68
CA LYS A 27 -6.63 13.62 -22.05
C LYS A 27 -5.88 12.28 -22.08
N TRP A 28 -4.87 12.14 -21.22
CA TRP A 28 -4.02 10.95 -21.19
C TRP A 28 -4.56 9.83 -20.29
N SER A 29 -5.57 10.08 -19.47
CA SER A 29 -6.29 9.01 -18.77
C SER A 29 -7.16 8.20 -19.75
N LYS A 30 -7.73 8.87 -20.76
CA LYS A 30 -8.50 8.24 -21.84
C LYS A 30 -7.62 7.63 -22.94
N SER A 31 -6.47 8.25 -23.22
CA SER A 31 -5.52 7.78 -24.23
C SER A 31 -4.38 7.01 -23.56
N SER A 32 -4.35 5.69 -23.73
CA SER A 32 -3.37 4.85 -23.04
C SER A 32 -1.93 5.18 -23.42
N LEU A 33 -1.14 5.58 -22.41
CA LEU A 33 0.30 5.73 -22.53
C LEU A 33 0.96 4.36 -22.63
N ARG A 34 1.98 4.24 -23.49
CA ARG A 34 2.70 2.97 -23.70
C ARG A 34 3.78 2.74 -22.64
N SER A 35 4.35 3.82 -22.10
CA SER A 35 5.45 3.75 -21.14
C SER A 35 4.93 3.60 -19.71
N PRO A 36 5.31 2.53 -18.98
CA PRO A 36 4.91 2.34 -17.58
C PRO A 36 5.30 3.51 -16.68
N PHE A 37 6.49 4.08 -16.87
CA PHE A 37 6.94 5.27 -16.14
C PHE A 37 6.03 6.49 -16.35
N ALA A 38 5.56 6.69 -17.58
CA ALA A 38 4.66 7.79 -17.89
C ALA A 38 3.29 7.55 -17.26
N THR A 39 2.79 6.31 -17.25
CA THR A 39 1.56 5.93 -16.57
C THR A 39 1.66 6.12 -15.05
N CYS A 40 2.76 5.70 -14.41
CA CYS A 40 2.99 5.96 -12.99
C CYS A 40 3.00 7.45 -12.67
N TYR A 41 3.65 8.27 -13.52
CA TYR A 41 3.65 9.71 -13.33
C TYR A 41 2.25 10.32 -13.49
N LEU A 42 1.48 9.84 -14.47
CA LEU A 42 0.10 10.25 -14.67
C LEU A 42 -0.81 9.88 -13.48
N ILE A 43 -0.62 8.70 -12.88
CA ILE A 43 -1.32 8.28 -11.66
C ILE A 43 -1.03 9.26 -10.51
N ARG A 44 0.23 9.67 -10.33
CA ARG A 44 0.59 10.66 -9.29
C ARG A 44 -0.07 12.01 -9.51
N LEU A 45 -0.12 12.47 -10.77
CA LEU A 45 -0.81 13.72 -11.11
C LEU A 45 -2.33 13.60 -10.88
N ALA A 46 -2.93 12.49 -11.25
CA ALA A 46 -4.34 12.22 -11.02
C ALA A 46 -4.66 12.20 -9.51
N ALA A 47 -3.87 11.50 -8.71
CA ALA A 47 -4.05 11.44 -7.26
C ALA A 47 -3.92 12.82 -6.61
N LYS A 48 -2.94 13.62 -7.03
CA LYS A 48 -2.77 15.00 -6.56
C LYS A 48 -3.97 15.87 -6.89
N LEU A 49 -4.51 15.78 -8.11
CA LEU A 49 -5.72 16.53 -8.49
C LEU A 49 -6.95 16.10 -7.68
N ILE A 50 -7.12 14.80 -7.44
CA ILE A 50 -8.21 14.27 -6.61
C ILE A 50 -8.14 14.85 -5.20
N GLU A 51 -6.94 14.84 -4.59
CA GLU A 51 -6.72 15.39 -3.25
C GLU A 51 -6.99 16.90 -3.21
N GLU A 52 -6.54 17.66 -4.21
CA GLU A 52 -6.75 19.10 -4.25
C GLU A 52 -8.20 19.51 -4.60
N ASP A 53 -8.94 18.70 -5.36
CA ASP A 53 -10.35 18.96 -5.73
C ASP A 53 -11.33 18.41 -4.67
N GLU A 54 -10.83 17.76 -3.61
CA GLU A 54 -11.62 16.93 -2.67
C GLU A 54 -12.58 15.97 -3.41
N ALA A 55 -12.14 15.51 -4.59
CA ALA A 55 -12.97 14.69 -5.45
C ALA A 55 -13.09 13.28 -4.88
N GLY A 56 -14.31 12.76 -4.78
CA GLY A 56 -14.56 11.39 -4.32
C GLY A 56 -14.26 10.33 -5.40
N ALA A 57 -14.62 9.07 -5.09
CA ALA A 57 -14.43 7.95 -6.01
C ALA A 57 -15.24 8.03 -7.33
N GLU A 58 -16.28 8.87 -7.37
CA GLU A 58 -17.05 9.17 -8.59
C GLU A 58 -16.23 9.98 -9.62
N SER A 59 -15.06 10.48 -9.24
CA SER A 59 -14.19 11.22 -10.15
C SER A 59 -13.70 10.33 -11.30
N PRO A 60 -13.72 10.81 -12.56
CA PRO A 60 -13.14 10.08 -13.69
C PRO A 60 -11.64 9.83 -13.52
N LEU A 61 -10.97 10.64 -12.69
CA LEU A 61 -9.56 10.44 -12.32
C LEU A 61 -9.40 9.23 -11.40
N PHE A 62 -10.33 9.02 -10.47
CA PHE A 62 -10.31 7.86 -9.58
C PHE A 62 -10.54 6.58 -10.38
N GLN A 63 -11.56 6.56 -11.25
CA GLN A 63 -11.84 5.44 -12.15
C GLN A 63 -10.62 5.08 -13.03
N PHE A 64 -9.87 6.10 -13.49
CA PHE A 64 -8.62 5.87 -14.20
C PHE A 64 -7.57 5.16 -13.32
N ILE A 65 -7.35 5.61 -12.08
CA ILE A 65 -6.40 4.98 -11.16
C ILE A 65 -6.85 3.54 -10.86
N GLU A 66 -8.14 3.31 -10.61
CA GLU A 66 -8.68 1.98 -10.37
C GLU A 66 -8.47 1.05 -11.57
N SER A 67 -8.68 1.55 -12.80
CA SER A 67 -8.40 0.78 -14.03
C SER A 67 -6.92 0.37 -14.15
N CYS A 68 -6.00 1.17 -13.60
CA CYS A 68 -4.57 0.88 -13.60
C CYS A 68 -4.20 -0.30 -12.68
N LEU A 69 -5.07 -0.72 -11.76
CA LEU A 69 -4.85 -1.92 -10.94
C LEU A 69 -4.81 -3.21 -11.77
N ARG A 70 -5.43 -3.22 -12.96
CA ARG A 70 -5.45 -4.36 -13.89
C ARG A 70 -4.40 -4.25 -14.99
N HIS A 71 -3.45 -3.32 -14.86
CA HIS A 71 -2.41 -3.09 -15.86
C HIS A 71 -1.44 -4.29 -15.93
N LYS A 72 -0.78 -4.50 -17.08
CA LYS A 72 0.16 -5.63 -17.26
C LYS A 72 1.49 -5.47 -16.50
N CYS A 73 1.86 -4.23 -16.18
CA CYS A 73 3.12 -3.90 -15.51
C CYS A 73 2.93 -3.74 -14.01
N GLU A 74 3.59 -4.58 -13.21
CA GLU A 74 3.53 -4.60 -11.74
C GLU A 74 3.83 -3.24 -11.09
N MET A 75 4.73 -2.45 -11.69
CA MET A 75 5.06 -1.10 -11.19
C MET A 75 3.87 -0.15 -11.28
N VAL A 76 3.09 -0.21 -12.37
CA VAL A 76 1.89 0.62 -12.56
C VAL A 76 0.80 0.19 -11.61
N ILE A 77 0.63 -1.13 -11.46
CA ILE A 77 -0.32 -1.73 -10.53
C ILE A 77 -0.03 -1.26 -9.10
N TYR A 78 1.24 -1.36 -8.67
CA TYR A 78 1.65 -0.93 -7.34
C TYR A 78 1.45 0.58 -7.12
N GLU A 79 1.81 1.40 -8.11
CA GLU A 79 1.62 2.86 -8.03
C GLU A 79 0.14 3.21 -7.89
N ALA A 80 -0.73 2.55 -8.65
CA ALA A 80 -2.19 2.73 -8.54
C ALA A 80 -2.70 2.33 -7.15
N ALA A 81 -2.35 1.15 -6.65
CA ALA A 81 -2.76 0.69 -5.32
C ALA A 81 -2.24 1.63 -4.21
N SER A 82 -0.99 2.08 -4.32
CA SER A 82 -0.39 3.00 -3.36
C SER A 82 -1.00 4.40 -3.42
N ALA A 83 -1.44 4.86 -4.59
CA ALA A 83 -2.14 6.12 -4.75
C ALA A 83 -3.51 6.08 -4.07
N ILE A 84 -4.33 5.05 -4.36
CA ILE A 84 -5.65 4.84 -3.76
C ILE A 84 -5.56 4.85 -2.22
N VAL A 85 -4.63 4.08 -1.66
CA VAL A 85 -4.42 3.98 -0.20
C VAL A 85 -4.04 5.32 0.46
N ARG A 86 -3.42 6.24 -0.29
CA ARG A 86 -2.97 7.54 0.25
C ARG A 86 -4.03 8.63 0.19
N LEU A 87 -5.06 8.47 -0.64
CA LEU A 87 -6.10 9.48 -0.79
C LEU A 87 -6.80 9.75 0.56
N PRO A 88 -7.10 11.01 0.89
CA PRO A 88 -7.91 11.34 2.05
C PRO A 88 -9.36 10.87 1.85
N ASN A 89 -10.06 10.60 2.96
CA ASN A 89 -11.50 10.28 2.99
C ASN A 89 -11.96 9.06 2.17
N ILE A 90 -11.07 8.10 1.92
CA ILE A 90 -11.41 6.89 1.18
C ILE A 90 -12.20 5.89 2.03
N THR A 91 -13.21 5.26 1.44
CA THR A 91 -14.05 4.28 2.12
C THR A 91 -13.44 2.88 2.10
N SER A 92 -13.88 2.02 3.02
CA SER A 92 -13.43 0.61 3.07
C SER A 92 -13.73 -0.16 1.78
N SER A 93 -14.83 0.17 1.09
CA SER A 93 -15.20 -0.44 -0.21
C SER A 93 -14.23 -0.05 -1.32
N GLU A 94 -13.84 1.23 -1.38
CA GLU A 94 -12.91 1.76 -2.38
C GLU A 94 -11.47 1.26 -2.18
N LEU A 95 -11.11 0.92 -0.94
CA LEU A 95 -9.81 0.31 -0.62
C LEU A 95 -9.72 -1.16 -1.06
N SER A 96 -10.84 -1.87 -1.15
CA SER A 96 -10.86 -3.33 -1.38
C SER A 96 -10.11 -3.78 -2.65
N PRO A 97 -10.28 -3.13 -3.82
CA PRO A 97 -9.52 -3.48 -5.02
C PRO A 97 -8.01 -3.30 -4.85
N ALA A 98 -7.57 -2.21 -4.21
CA ALA A 98 -6.16 -1.97 -3.95
C ALA A 98 -5.57 -3.00 -2.97
N ILE A 99 -6.30 -3.34 -1.90
CA ILE A 99 -5.89 -4.35 -0.92
C ILE A 99 -5.77 -5.73 -1.57
N SER A 100 -6.74 -6.12 -2.41
CA SER A 100 -6.73 -7.40 -3.12
C SER A 100 -5.46 -7.60 -3.96
N VAL A 101 -4.99 -6.53 -4.60
CA VAL A 101 -3.79 -6.58 -5.43
C VAL A 101 -2.51 -6.56 -4.59
N LEU A 102 -2.48 -5.79 -3.50
CA LEU A 102 -1.37 -5.83 -2.55
C LEU A 102 -1.25 -7.22 -1.89
N GLN A 103 -2.38 -7.87 -1.59
CA GLN A 103 -2.43 -9.25 -1.11
C GLN A 103 -1.79 -10.20 -2.11
N LEU A 104 -2.11 -10.09 -3.40
CA LEU A 104 -1.46 -10.90 -4.45
C LEU A 104 0.06 -10.67 -4.49
N PHE A 105 0.52 -9.44 -4.26
CA PHE A 105 1.96 -9.13 -4.22
C PHE A 105 2.69 -9.69 -3.01
N CYS A 106 2.01 -9.99 -1.90
CA CYS A 106 2.61 -10.69 -0.75
C CYS A 106 3.13 -12.08 -1.15
N SER A 107 2.47 -12.75 -2.08
CA SER A 107 2.85 -14.10 -2.56
C SER A 107 3.77 -14.08 -3.78
N SER A 108 4.29 -12.91 -4.18
CA SER A 108 5.17 -12.77 -5.33
C SER A 108 6.54 -13.41 -5.09
N PRO A 109 7.17 -14.06 -6.09
CA PRO A 109 8.55 -14.53 -5.97
C PRO A 109 9.58 -13.37 -5.90
N LYS A 110 9.18 -12.13 -6.20
CA LYS A 110 10.08 -10.96 -6.20
C LYS A 110 10.08 -10.29 -4.81
N PRO A 111 11.22 -10.29 -4.08
CA PRO A 111 11.29 -9.68 -2.74
C PRO A 111 10.91 -8.19 -2.72
N SER A 112 11.21 -7.46 -3.79
CA SER A 112 10.86 -6.05 -3.92
C SER A 112 9.34 -5.81 -3.92
N LEU A 113 8.55 -6.67 -4.56
CA LEU A 113 7.09 -6.55 -4.58
C LEU A 113 6.49 -6.92 -3.24
N ARG A 114 6.96 -8.01 -2.63
CA ARG A 114 6.55 -8.41 -1.28
C ARG A 114 6.80 -7.30 -0.26
N PHE A 115 8.01 -6.73 -0.25
CA PHE A 115 8.35 -5.62 0.62
C PHE A 115 7.45 -4.40 0.38
N ALA A 116 7.25 -4.02 -0.88
CA ALA A 116 6.42 -2.88 -1.25
C ALA A 116 4.96 -3.08 -0.81
N ALA A 117 4.42 -4.29 -0.96
CA ALA A 117 3.08 -4.65 -0.57
C ALA A 117 2.88 -4.59 0.95
N VAL A 118 3.72 -5.31 1.71
CA VAL A 118 3.64 -5.37 3.18
C VAL A 118 3.83 -3.97 3.78
N ARG A 119 4.74 -3.16 3.24
CA ARG A 119 4.92 -1.77 3.68
C ARG A 119 3.66 -0.93 3.49
N THR A 120 2.97 -1.08 2.36
CA THR A 120 1.73 -0.35 2.11
C THR A 120 0.60 -0.85 3.00
N LEU A 121 0.46 -2.17 3.17
CA LEU A 121 -0.52 -2.77 4.09
C LEU A 121 -0.29 -2.31 5.53
N ASN A 122 0.98 -2.26 5.99
CA ASN A 122 1.27 -1.74 7.33
C ASN A 122 0.77 -0.31 7.53
N LYS A 123 0.88 0.56 6.52
CA LYS A 123 0.34 1.93 6.58
C LYS A 123 -1.18 1.93 6.64
N VAL A 124 -1.85 1.12 5.81
CA VAL A 124 -3.32 0.98 5.84
C VAL A 124 -3.78 0.49 7.21
N SER A 125 -3.01 -0.40 7.85
CA SER A 125 -3.40 -1.03 9.14
C SER A 125 -3.53 -0.04 10.28
N MET A 126 -2.90 1.13 10.15
CA MET A 126 -3.00 2.20 11.14
C MET A 126 -4.30 2.98 11.02
N LYS A 127 -4.92 3.03 9.83
CA LYS A 127 -6.15 3.78 9.56
C LYS A 127 -7.38 2.86 9.46
N HIS A 128 -7.25 1.72 8.77
CA HIS A 128 -8.33 0.76 8.51
C HIS A 128 -7.91 -0.67 8.85
N PRO A 129 -7.72 -1.02 10.15
CA PRO A 129 -7.27 -2.36 10.55
C PRO A 129 -8.17 -3.49 10.02
N GLN A 130 -9.50 -3.29 10.04
CA GLN A 130 -10.47 -4.31 9.62
C GLN A 130 -10.38 -4.68 8.14
N ALA A 131 -9.93 -3.75 7.29
CA ALA A 131 -9.81 -3.98 5.85
C ALA A 131 -8.67 -4.95 5.51
N ILE A 132 -7.72 -5.17 6.43
CA ILE A 132 -6.51 -5.97 6.21
C ILE A 132 -6.64 -7.37 6.82
N THR A 133 -7.68 -7.64 7.61
CA THR A 133 -7.90 -8.95 8.22
C THR A 133 -7.87 -10.09 7.20
N SER A 134 -8.35 -9.83 5.97
CA SER A 134 -8.29 -10.78 4.85
C SER A 134 -6.88 -11.17 4.41
N CYS A 135 -5.89 -10.29 4.64
CA CYS A 135 -4.48 -10.49 4.30
C CYS A 135 -3.69 -11.18 5.43
N ASN A 136 -4.29 -11.43 6.60
CA ASN A 136 -3.56 -11.96 7.76
C ASN A 136 -2.89 -13.31 7.46
N VAL A 137 -3.53 -14.17 6.67
CA VAL A 137 -2.96 -15.48 6.29
C VAL A 137 -1.69 -15.33 5.46
N ASP A 138 -1.72 -14.45 4.44
CA ASP A 138 -0.56 -14.19 3.59
C ASP A 138 0.56 -13.48 4.36
N LEU A 139 0.20 -12.57 5.27
CA LEU A 139 1.17 -11.90 6.15
C LEU A 139 1.85 -12.88 7.12
N GLU A 140 1.13 -13.89 7.64
CA GLU A 140 1.72 -14.91 8.50
C GLU A 140 2.77 -15.74 7.77
N GLN A 141 2.55 -16.05 6.49
CA GLN A 141 3.53 -16.75 5.65
C GLN A 141 4.82 -15.93 5.46
N LEU A 142 4.74 -14.60 5.53
CA LEU A 142 5.90 -13.71 5.38
C LEU A 142 6.76 -13.58 6.64
N ILE A 143 6.32 -14.11 7.79
CA ILE A 143 7.14 -14.11 9.01
C ILE A 143 8.43 -14.91 8.80
N THR A 144 8.38 -15.98 7.99
CA THR A 144 9.52 -16.83 7.66
C THR A 144 10.29 -16.37 6.41
N ASP A 145 10.02 -15.15 5.91
CA ASP A 145 10.71 -14.60 4.75
C ASP A 145 12.21 -14.45 5.01
N GLN A 146 13.03 -14.80 4.01
CA GLN A 146 14.49 -14.63 4.05
C GLN A 146 14.88 -13.16 4.29
N ASN A 147 14.08 -12.21 3.79
CA ASN A 147 14.31 -10.80 4.02
C ASN A 147 13.70 -10.37 5.35
N ARG A 148 14.56 -10.10 6.34
CA ARG A 148 14.16 -9.72 7.70
C ARG A 148 13.36 -8.42 7.76
N SER A 149 13.54 -7.49 6.82
CA SER A 149 12.71 -6.28 6.76
C SER A 149 11.27 -6.59 6.35
N ILE A 150 11.05 -7.57 5.47
CA ILE A 150 9.70 -8.04 5.08
C ILE A 150 9.04 -8.71 6.29
N ALA A 151 9.74 -9.67 6.91
CA ALA A 151 9.25 -10.39 8.08
C ALA A 151 8.91 -9.45 9.24
N THR A 152 9.76 -8.46 9.52
CA THR A 152 9.50 -7.46 10.57
C THR A 152 8.25 -6.64 10.27
N LEU A 153 8.09 -6.14 9.04
CA LEU A 153 6.89 -5.39 8.67
C LEU A 153 5.63 -6.27 8.70
N ALA A 154 5.74 -7.55 8.34
CA ALA A 154 4.63 -8.49 8.42
C ALA A 154 4.19 -8.70 9.88
N ILE A 155 5.14 -8.95 10.79
CA ILE A 155 4.89 -9.03 12.24
C ILE A 155 4.22 -7.76 12.75
N THR A 156 4.80 -6.58 12.45
CA THR A 156 4.22 -5.30 12.91
C THR A 156 2.81 -5.08 12.37
N THR A 157 2.50 -5.58 11.17
CA THR A 157 1.15 -5.48 10.60
C THR A 157 0.18 -6.44 11.30
N LEU A 158 0.59 -7.70 11.48
CA LEU A 158 -0.19 -8.73 12.16
C LEU A 158 -0.48 -8.39 13.62
N LEU A 159 0.43 -7.73 14.33
CA LEU A 159 0.18 -7.29 15.70
C LEU A 159 -0.89 -6.16 15.77
N LYS A 160 -1.09 -5.40 14.69
CA LYS A 160 -2.12 -4.35 14.59
C LYS A 160 -3.48 -4.90 14.16
N THR A 161 -3.49 -5.93 13.31
CA THR A 161 -4.68 -6.52 12.68
C THR A 161 -5.08 -7.88 13.26
N GLY A 162 -4.26 -8.43 14.15
CA GLY A 162 -4.43 -9.74 14.74
C GLY A 162 -5.68 -9.80 15.61
N ALA A 163 -6.44 -10.87 15.43
CA ALA A 163 -7.56 -11.19 16.30
C ALA A 163 -7.05 -11.82 17.60
N GLU A 164 -7.83 -11.71 18.67
CA GLU A 164 -7.49 -12.28 19.97
C GLU A 164 -7.12 -13.78 19.89
N SER A 165 -7.76 -14.53 18.98
CA SER A 165 -7.48 -15.95 18.76
C SER A 165 -6.08 -16.24 18.18
N SER A 166 -5.49 -15.35 17.39
CA SER A 166 -4.18 -15.57 16.74
C SER A 166 -3.00 -15.07 17.56
N VAL A 167 -3.23 -14.26 18.60
CA VAL A 167 -2.20 -13.63 19.45
C VAL A 167 -1.18 -14.64 19.98
N GLU A 168 -1.63 -15.76 20.57
CA GLU A 168 -0.71 -16.70 21.20
C GLU A 168 0.21 -17.39 20.18
N ARG A 169 -0.33 -17.76 19.01
CA ARG A 169 0.43 -18.35 17.91
C ARG A 169 1.45 -17.36 17.37
N LEU A 170 1.05 -16.11 17.16
CA LEU A 170 1.95 -15.04 16.70
C LEU A 170 3.08 -14.81 17.70
N MET A 171 2.78 -14.72 18.99
CA MET A 171 3.79 -14.54 20.05
C MET A 171 4.83 -15.65 20.06
N LYS A 172 4.42 -16.92 19.90
CA LYS A 172 5.38 -18.05 19.82
C LYS A 172 6.33 -17.91 18.63
N GLN A 173 5.83 -17.52 17.45
CA GLN A 173 6.68 -17.31 16.27
C GLN A 173 7.60 -16.09 16.42
N ILE A 174 7.11 -15.02 17.02
CA ILE A 174 7.86 -13.78 17.24
C ILE A 174 9.00 -14.00 18.23
N SER A 175 8.80 -14.76 19.31
CA SER A 175 9.86 -15.02 20.31
C SER A 175 11.10 -15.65 19.69
N THR A 176 10.93 -16.57 18.74
CA THR A 176 12.07 -17.14 17.99
C THR A 176 12.70 -16.10 17.07
N PHE A 177 11.89 -15.31 16.37
CA PHE A 177 12.35 -14.29 15.43
C PHE A 177 13.11 -13.12 16.08
N VAL A 178 12.69 -12.65 17.25
CA VAL A 178 13.28 -11.51 17.97
C VAL A 178 14.76 -11.75 18.29
N ASN A 179 15.16 -13.00 18.51
CA ASN A 179 16.55 -13.35 18.78
C ASN A 179 17.44 -13.30 17.51
N GLU A 180 16.85 -13.31 16.32
CA GLU A 180 17.57 -13.38 15.02
C GLU A 180 17.71 -12.01 14.33
N ILE A 181 17.13 -10.94 14.89
CA ILE A 181 17.09 -9.61 14.27
C ILE A 181 17.97 -8.60 15.01
N SER A 182 18.34 -7.51 14.32
CA SER A 182 19.08 -6.40 14.93
C SER A 182 18.27 -5.65 15.97
N ASP A 183 18.95 -4.95 16.88
CA ASP A 183 18.31 -4.24 17.99
C ASP A 183 17.33 -3.14 17.51
N GLU A 184 17.61 -2.50 16.37
CA GLU A 184 16.68 -1.55 15.74
C GLU A 184 15.32 -2.18 15.42
N PHE A 185 15.32 -3.41 14.89
CA PHE A 185 14.08 -4.12 14.60
C PHE A 185 13.42 -4.67 15.88
N LYS A 186 14.20 -5.07 16.90
CA LYS A 186 13.65 -5.50 18.19
C LYS A 186 12.81 -4.40 18.83
N VAL A 187 13.27 -3.14 18.79
CA VAL A 187 12.52 -1.99 19.33
C VAL A 187 11.13 -1.89 18.69
N VAL A 188 11.06 -2.02 17.36
CA VAL A 188 9.78 -1.95 16.61
C VAL A 188 8.85 -3.10 17.00
N VAL A 189 9.39 -4.32 17.13
CA VAL A 189 8.60 -5.50 17.49
C VAL A 189 8.08 -5.40 18.93
N ILE A 190 8.93 -4.99 19.88
CA ILE A 190 8.54 -4.83 21.29
C ILE A 190 7.44 -3.77 21.45
N GLU A 191 7.55 -2.65 20.73
CA GLU A 191 6.52 -1.60 20.74
C GLU A 191 5.16 -2.12 20.24
N ALA A 192 5.18 -2.95 19.20
CA ALA A 192 3.99 -3.58 18.67
C ALA A 192 3.39 -4.62 19.64
N ILE A 193 4.23 -5.41 20.33
CA ILE A 193 3.79 -6.34 21.38
C ILE A 193 3.14 -5.57 22.54
N ARG A 194 3.79 -4.49 23.01
CA ARG A 194 3.25 -3.62 24.07
C ARG A 194 1.86 -3.11 23.71
N SER A 195 1.70 -2.62 22.48
CA SER A 195 0.41 -2.14 21.96
C SER A 195 -0.65 -3.24 21.94
N LEU A 196 -0.26 -4.47 21.60
CA LEU A 196 -1.15 -5.63 21.59
C LEU A 196 -1.59 -6.04 23.00
N CYS A 197 -0.65 -6.12 23.95
CA CYS A 197 -0.95 -6.46 25.34
C CYS A 197 -1.89 -5.44 25.99
N ALA A 198 -1.72 -4.15 25.68
CA ALA A 198 -2.63 -3.10 26.11
C ALA A 198 -4.04 -3.25 25.52
N ARG A 199 -4.16 -3.76 24.28
CA ARG A 199 -5.45 -4.00 23.60
C ARG A 199 -6.18 -5.25 24.11
N TYR A 200 -5.44 -6.30 24.53
CA TYR A 200 -6.00 -7.56 25.03
C TYR A 200 -5.45 -7.95 26.41
N PRO A 201 -5.81 -7.20 27.48
CA PRO A 201 -5.24 -7.41 28.82
C PRO A 201 -5.59 -8.77 29.45
N ARG A 202 -6.73 -9.37 29.05
CA ARG A 202 -7.23 -10.63 29.65
C ARG A 202 -6.46 -11.89 29.24
N LYS A 203 -5.64 -11.84 28.19
CA LYS A 203 -4.83 -12.99 27.73
C LYS A 203 -3.44 -13.10 28.38
N HIS A 204 -3.03 -12.06 29.09
CA HIS A 204 -1.69 -11.96 29.68
C HIS A 204 -1.74 -11.62 31.19
N ALA A 205 -2.90 -11.82 31.82
CA ALA A 205 -3.06 -11.80 33.27
C ALA A 205 -2.68 -13.16 33.87
#